data_AF-A0A229QYT3-F1
#
_entry.id   AF-A0A229QYT3-F1
#
_cell.length_a   1.000
_cell.length_b   1.000
_cell.length_c   1.000
_cell.angle_alpha   90.00
_cell.angle_beta   90.00
_cell.angle_gamma   90.00
#
_symmetry.space_group_name_H-M   'P 1'
#
loop_
_entity.id
_entity.type
_entity.pdbx_description
1 polymer ?
#
loop_
_entity_poly.entity_id
_entity_poly.type
_entity_poly.pdbx_seq_one_letter_code
_entity_poly.pdbx_strand_id
1 'polypeptide(L)'
;MSTAVLVREARGHWVGEVAPSMRAAGHRVVLLAPPMDAAERAALEGVVDDVVALDDVHDPEAVAAKVREIDGGALAGLFTGSDGAIASTAHAAELLGVARCPASVFALCANKFAVREALAAAGL
;
A
#
# COMPACT_ATOMS: atom_id res chain seq x y z
N MET A 1 -9.69 17.08 4.32
CA MET A 1 -8.83 16.46 3.29
C MET A 1 -8.57 15.03 3.75
N SER A 2 -8.82 14.03 2.92
CA SER A 2 -8.59 12.62 3.27
C SER A 2 -7.15 12.19 2.96
N THR A 3 -6.68 11.13 3.62
CA THR A 3 -5.31 10.62 3.48
C THR A 3 -5.29 9.36 2.62
N ALA A 4 -4.47 9.31 1.57
CA ALA A 4 -4.12 8.10 0.85
C ALA A 4 -2.74 7.63 1.34
N VAL A 5 -2.65 6.38 1.80
CA VAL A 5 -1.38 5.81 2.24
C VAL A 5 -0.83 4.85 1.19
N LEU A 6 0.42 5.07 0.79
CA LEU A 6 1.18 4.18 -0.08
C LEU A 6 2.09 3.30 0.79
N VAL A 7 2.00 1.98 0.66
CA VAL A 7 2.88 1.01 1.33
C VAL A 7 3.95 0.54 0.35
N ARG A 8 5.23 0.64 0.73
CA ARG A 8 6.34 0.28 -0.15
C ARG A 8 7.40 -0.53 0.61
N GLU A 9 7.67 -1.75 0.15
CA GLU A 9 8.70 -2.63 0.72
C GLU A 9 10.13 -2.26 0.29
N ALA A 10 10.30 -1.79 -0.95
CA ALA A 10 11.60 -1.53 -1.55
C ALA A 10 11.50 -0.36 -2.54
N ARG A 11 12.66 0.22 -2.88
CA ARG A 11 12.75 1.32 -3.83
C ARG A 11 12.09 0.95 -5.16
N GLY A 12 11.05 1.68 -5.54
CA GLY A 12 10.28 1.46 -6.76
C GLY A 12 9.84 2.79 -7.38
N HIS A 13 9.81 2.85 -8.71
CA HIS A 13 9.43 4.05 -9.47
C HIS A 13 7.93 4.35 -9.39
N TRP A 14 7.10 3.35 -9.11
CA TRP A 14 5.64 3.44 -9.10
C TRP A 14 5.10 4.51 -8.14
N VAL A 15 5.80 4.83 -7.04
CA VAL A 15 5.37 5.90 -6.12
C VAL A 15 5.30 7.25 -6.85
N GLY A 16 6.29 7.54 -7.70
CA GLY A 16 6.32 8.76 -8.51
C GLY A 16 5.24 8.82 -9.59
N GLU A 17 4.68 7.68 -9.99
CA GLU A 17 3.63 7.57 -10.99
C GLU A 17 2.23 7.68 -10.36
N VAL A 18 2.06 7.09 -9.17
CA VAL A 18 0.76 6.98 -8.50
C VAL A 18 0.47 8.18 -7.59
N ALA A 19 1.47 8.68 -6.84
CA ALA A 19 1.28 9.77 -5.89
C ALA A 19 0.72 11.06 -6.54
N PRO A 20 1.18 11.52 -7.72
CA PRO A 20 0.62 12.70 -8.37
C PRO A 20 -0.87 12.57 -8.67
N SER A 21 -1.32 11.38 -9.07
CA SER A 21 -2.74 11.12 -9.36
C SER A 21 -3.60 11.19 -8.10
N MET A 22 -3.11 10.68 -6.96
CA MET A 22 -3.80 10.77 -5.67
C MET A 22 -3.88 12.21 -5.15
N ARG A 23 -2.80 13.00 -5.33
CA ARG A 23 -2.79 14.43 -5.01
C ARG A 23 -3.79 15.20 -5.89
N ALA A 24 -3.82 14.91 -7.19
CA ALA A 24 -4.77 15.52 -8.12
C ALA A 24 -6.24 15.20 -7.77
N ALA A 25 -6.50 14.05 -7.15
CA ALA A 25 -7.80 13.69 -6.59
C ALA A 25 -8.13 14.39 -5.25
N GLY A 26 -7.23 15.24 -4.73
CA GLY A 26 -7.44 16.02 -3.52
C GLY A 26 -7.09 15.28 -2.22
N HIS A 27 -6.26 14.23 -2.29
CA HIS A 27 -5.80 13.50 -1.11
C HIS A 27 -4.43 13.99 -0.64
N ARG A 28 -4.22 13.98 0.68
CA ARG A 28 -2.88 13.96 1.26
C ARG A 28 -2.26 12.60 0.98
N VAL A 29 -1.04 12.55 0.46
CA VAL A 29 -0.35 11.29 0.15
C VAL A 29 0.77 11.06 1.15
N VAL A 30 0.69 9.97 1.91
CA VAL A 30 1.73 9.57 2.87
C VAL A 30 2.34 8.26 2.40
N LEU A 31 3.66 8.22 2.30
CA LEU A 31 4.40 6.99 2.04
C LEU A 31 4.78 6.32 3.37
N LEU A 32 4.33 5.09 3.54
CA LEU A 32 4.74 4.18 4.59
C LEU A 32 5.77 3.18 4.01
N ALA A 33 6.98 3.17 4.54
CA ALA A 33 8.07 2.35 4.01
C ALA A 33 9.08 1.99 5.11
N PRO A 34 9.95 0.98 4.88
CA PRO A 34 11.12 0.74 5.72
C PRO A 34 12.00 1.99 5.87
N PRO A 35 12.82 2.06 6.95
CA PRO A 35 13.81 3.10 7.11
C PRO A 35 14.67 3.26 5.85
N MET A 36 14.82 4.50 5.39
CA MET A 36 15.56 4.85 4.18
C MET A 36 16.65 5.87 4.49
N ASP A 37 17.67 5.90 3.65
CA ASP A 37 18.74 6.88 3.78
C ASP A 37 18.27 8.30 3.38
N ALA A 38 19.12 9.29 3.66
CA ALA A 38 18.81 10.69 3.38
C ALA A 38 18.65 10.98 1.88
N ALA A 39 19.38 10.29 1.01
CA ALA A 39 19.32 10.50 -0.44
C ALA A 39 18.00 9.97 -1.02
N GLU A 40 17.56 8.81 -0.55
CA GLU A 40 16.26 8.25 -0.90
C GLU A 40 15.11 9.11 -0.37
N ARG A 41 15.19 9.59 0.88
CA ARG A 41 14.19 10.50 1.44
C ARG A 41 14.11 11.81 0.63
N ALA A 42 15.25 12.38 0.25
CA ALA A 42 15.30 13.59 -0.58
C ALA A 42 14.67 13.37 -1.97
N ALA A 43 14.82 12.19 -2.56
CA ALA A 43 14.21 11.86 -3.86
C ALA A 43 12.67 11.77 -3.81
N LEU A 44 12.08 11.69 -2.62
CA LEU A 44 10.62 11.64 -2.41
C LEU A 44 10.03 13.02 -2.06
N GLU A 45 10.88 14.02 -1.85
CA GLU A 45 10.46 15.39 -1.58
C GLU A 45 9.66 15.94 -2.76
N GLY A 46 8.47 16.47 -2.48
CA GLY A 46 7.54 16.95 -3.51
C GLY A 46 6.77 15.86 -4.27
N VAL A 47 7.15 14.58 -4.13
CA VAL A 47 6.40 13.44 -4.70
C VAL A 47 5.23 13.08 -3.77
N VAL A 48 5.52 12.92 -2.48
CA VAL A 48 4.53 12.65 -1.42
C VAL A 48 4.53 13.79 -0.41
N ASP A 49 3.45 13.91 0.37
CA ASP A 49 3.35 14.96 1.40
C ASP A 49 4.11 14.59 2.67
N ASP A 50 4.30 13.29 2.93
CA ASP A 50 5.01 12.80 4.11
C ASP A 50 5.58 11.39 3.89
N VAL A 51 6.62 11.06 4.64
CA VAL A 51 7.27 9.75 4.65
C VAL A 51 7.41 9.26 6.08
N VAL A 52 6.68 8.19 6.40
CA VAL A 52 6.67 7.55 7.71
C VAL A 52 7.40 6.22 7.63
N ALA A 53 8.35 6.02 8.55
CA ALA A 53 9.11 4.78 8.62
C ALA A 53 8.33 3.70 9.38
N LEU A 54 8.39 2.47 8.89
CA LEU A 54 7.92 1.25 9.57
C LEU A 54 8.86 0.11 9.24
N ASP A 55 9.43 -0.53 10.26
CA ASP A 55 10.48 -1.54 10.09
C ASP A 55 10.03 -2.74 9.24
N ASP A 56 8.80 -3.20 9.43
CA ASP A 56 8.21 -4.30 8.67
C ASP A 56 6.85 -3.92 8.08
N VAL A 57 6.81 -3.79 6.75
CA VAL A 57 5.58 -3.52 5.99
C VAL A 57 4.82 -4.80 5.59
N HIS A 58 5.37 -5.97 5.91
CA HIS A 58 4.72 -7.26 5.70
C HIS A 58 3.83 -7.67 6.89
N ASP A 59 3.97 -7.01 8.04
CA ASP A 59 3.10 -7.15 9.21
C ASP A 59 1.83 -6.28 9.02
N PRO A 60 0.67 -6.88 8.70
CA PRO A 60 -0.55 -6.12 8.42
C PRO A 60 -1.11 -5.42 9.66
N GLU A 61 -0.91 -5.98 10.86
CA GLU A 61 -1.29 -5.36 12.12
C GLU A 61 -0.43 -4.13 12.41
N ALA A 62 0.88 -4.21 12.19
CA ALA A 62 1.80 -3.08 12.36
C ALA A 62 1.52 -1.97 11.33
N VAL A 63 1.26 -2.34 10.07
CA VAL A 63 0.83 -1.40 9.03
C VAL A 63 -0.48 -0.72 9.44
N ALA A 64 -1.50 -1.48 9.84
CA ALA A 64 -2.79 -0.91 10.25
C ALA A 64 -2.65 0.00 11.48
N ALA A 65 -1.85 -0.38 12.48
CA ALA A 65 -1.57 0.44 13.64
C ALA A 65 -0.90 1.76 13.24
N LYS A 66 0.13 1.70 12.38
CA LYS A 66 0.83 2.89 11.91
C LYS A 66 -0.06 3.80 11.08
N VAL A 67 -0.92 3.23 10.23
CA VAL A 67 -1.90 4.00 9.45
C VAL A 67 -2.90 4.72 10.35
N ARG A 68 -3.34 4.11 11.46
CA ARG A 68 -4.22 4.81 12.43
C ARG A 68 -3.53 5.99 13.12
N GLU A 69 -2.22 5.95 13.31
CA GLU A 69 -1.45 7.10 13.84
C GLU A 69 -1.35 8.23 12.80
N ILE A 70 -1.26 7.89 11.51
CA ILE A 70 -1.14 8.82 10.39
C ILE A 70 -2.49 9.44 10.03
N ASP A 71 -3.55 8.63 10.05
CA ASP A 71 -4.87 8.99 9.60
C ASP A 71 -5.60 9.78 10.69
N GLY A 72 -5.82 11.07 10.44
CA GLY A 72 -6.64 11.95 11.28
C GLY A 72 -8.16 11.65 11.20
N GLY A 73 -8.55 10.40 10.97
CA GLY A 73 -9.93 9.92 10.90
C GLY A 73 -10.60 10.01 9.52
N ALA A 74 -9.84 10.12 8.43
CA ALA A 74 -10.37 10.28 7.07
C ALA A 74 -9.52 9.54 6.03
N LEU A 75 -9.28 8.25 6.23
CA LEU A 75 -8.51 7.41 5.29
C LEU A 75 -9.28 7.27 3.95
N ALA A 76 -8.66 7.72 2.87
CA ALA A 76 -9.15 7.52 1.50
C ALA A 76 -8.90 6.08 1.02
N GLY A 77 -7.79 5.49 1.44
CA GLY A 77 -7.41 4.12 1.10
C GLY A 77 -5.96 3.81 1.41
N LEU A 78 -5.63 2.53 1.27
CA LEU A 78 -4.31 1.96 1.44
C LEU A 78 -3.93 1.26 0.13
N PHE A 79 -2.75 1.59 -0.41
CA PHE A 79 -2.35 1.18 -1.75
C PHE A 79 -0.90 0.68 -1.76
N THR A 80 -0.60 -0.27 -2.63
CA THR A 80 0.78 -0.64 -2.93
C THR A 80 0.92 -1.01 -4.40
N GLY A 81 2.08 -0.69 -4.98
CA GLY A 81 2.54 -1.23 -6.25
C GLY A 81 3.59 -2.33 -6.09
N SER A 82 3.79 -2.84 -4.86
CA SER A 82 4.73 -3.92 -4.57
C SER A 82 4.01 -5.27 -4.51
N ASP A 83 4.44 -6.21 -5.34
CA ASP A 83 3.92 -7.57 -5.35
C ASP A 83 4.20 -8.30 -4.02
N GLY A 84 5.34 -8.03 -3.37
CA GLY A 84 5.70 -8.66 -2.10
C GLY A 84 4.90 -8.14 -0.90
N ALA A 85 4.42 -6.89 -0.95
CA ALA A 85 3.61 -6.28 0.09
C ALA A 85 2.10 -6.31 -0.21
N ILE A 86 1.66 -6.79 -1.37
CA ILE A 86 0.24 -6.69 -1.78
C ILE A 86 -0.71 -7.43 -0.84
N ALA A 87 -0.31 -8.62 -0.38
CA ALA A 87 -1.12 -9.42 0.54
C ALA A 87 -1.22 -8.76 1.93
N SER A 88 -0.11 -8.29 2.49
CA SER A 88 -0.10 -7.59 3.78
C SER A 88 -0.86 -6.26 3.71
N THR A 89 -0.69 -5.51 2.62
CA THR A 89 -1.40 -4.26 2.36
C THR A 89 -2.91 -4.50 2.28
N ALA A 90 -3.36 -5.55 1.58
CA ALA A 90 -4.77 -5.89 1.49
C ALA A 90 -5.35 -6.29 2.86
N HIS A 91 -4.62 -7.07 3.65
CA HIS A 91 -5.06 -7.45 5.00
C HIS A 91 -5.11 -6.24 5.95
N ALA A 92 -4.12 -5.35 5.90
CA ALA A 92 -4.16 -4.10 6.66
C ALA A 92 -5.37 -3.23 6.25
N ALA A 93 -5.72 -3.19 4.96
CA ALA A 93 -6.91 -2.48 4.49
C ALA A 93 -8.22 -3.09 5.03
N GLU A 94 -8.29 -4.41 5.24
CA GLU A 94 -9.43 -5.07 5.90
C GLU A 94 -9.52 -4.66 7.37
N LEU A 95 -8.40 -4.68 8.09
CA LEU A 95 -8.32 -4.25 9.50
C LEU A 95 -8.70 -2.77 9.70
N LEU A 96 -8.55 -1.96 8.65
CA LEU A 96 -8.90 -0.54 8.63
C LEU A 96 -10.32 -0.27 8.10
N GLY A 97 -11.03 -1.29 7.60
CA GLY A 97 -12.38 -1.14 7.04
C GLY A 97 -12.44 -0.41 5.70
N VAL A 98 -11.32 -0.31 4.97
CA VAL A 98 -11.23 0.38 3.67
C VAL A 98 -10.99 -0.56 2.49
N ALA A 99 -10.89 -1.87 2.76
CA ALA A 99 -10.71 -2.88 1.72
C ALA A 99 -11.85 -2.85 0.68
N ARG A 100 -11.47 -2.88 -0.60
CA ARG A 100 -12.38 -3.05 -1.73
C ARG A 100 -12.34 -4.46 -2.32
N CYS A 101 -11.30 -5.22 -2.00
CA CYS A 101 -11.07 -6.58 -2.41
C CYS A 101 -10.53 -7.36 -1.20
N PRO A 102 -11.03 -8.56 -0.90
CA PRO A 102 -10.55 -9.34 0.23
C PRO A 102 -9.06 -9.71 0.09
N ALA A 103 -8.33 -9.75 1.20
CA ALA A 103 -6.91 -10.13 1.22
C ALA A 103 -6.68 -11.55 0.70
N SER A 104 -7.65 -12.44 0.90
CA SER A 104 -7.64 -13.82 0.40
C SER A 104 -7.55 -13.90 -1.13
N VAL A 105 -8.07 -12.91 -1.86
CA VAL A 105 -7.95 -12.84 -3.33
C VAL A 105 -6.49 -12.60 -3.73
N PHE A 106 -5.80 -11.69 -3.05
CA PHE A 106 -4.39 -11.41 -3.34
C PHE A 106 -3.48 -12.58 -2.95
N ALA A 107 -3.79 -13.29 -1.85
CA ALA A 107 -3.11 -14.53 -1.49
C ALA A 107 -3.28 -15.62 -2.57
N LEU A 108 -4.47 -15.75 -3.15
CA LEU A 108 -4.70 -16.63 -4.29
C LEU A 108 -3.87 -16.19 -5.50
N CYS A 109 -3.90 -14.90 -5.85
CA CYS A 109 -3.18 -14.33 -6.99
C CYS A 109 -1.65 -14.51 -6.91
N ALA A 110 -1.08 -14.56 -5.71
CA ALA A 110 0.35 -14.83 -5.52
C ALA A 110 0.73 -16.28 -5.89
N ASN A 111 -0.22 -17.22 -5.82
CA ASN A 111 0.00 -18.62 -6.14
C ASN A 111 -0.38 -18.90 -7.60
N LYS A 112 0.63 -18.95 -8.49
CA LYS A 112 0.46 -19.26 -9.92
C LYS A 112 -0.31 -20.55 -10.19
N PHE A 113 -0.18 -21.56 -9.35
CA PHE A 113 -0.93 -22.81 -9.50
C PHE A 113 -2.40 -22.60 -9.16
N ALA A 114 -2.69 -21.99 -8.01
CA ALA A 114 -4.06 -21.68 -7.60
C ALA A 114 -4.77 -20.75 -8.61
N VAL A 115 -4.06 -19.78 -9.18
CA VAL A 115 -4.57 -18.94 -10.28
C VAL A 115 -4.92 -19.79 -11.49
N ARG A 116 -4.05 -20.71 -11.91
CA ARG A 116 -4.34 -21.61 -13.06
C ARG A 116 -5.56 -22.49 -12.80
N GLU A 117 -5.71 -23.03 -11.59
CA GLU A 117 -6.88 -23.81 -11.22
C GLU A 117 -8.15 -22.95 -11.22
N ALA A 118 -8.09 -21.74 -10.68
CA ALA A 118 -9.22 -20.81 -10.66
C ALA A 118 -9.65 -20.38 -12.07
N LEU A 119 -8.69 -20.09 -12.96
CA LEU A 119 -8.96 -19.76 -14.36
C LEU A 119 -9.55 -20.95 -15.11
N ALA A 120 -8.96 -22.13 -14.97
CA ALA A 120 -9.46 -23.35 -15.63
C ALA A 120 -10.88 -23.71 -15.18
N ALA A 121 -11.18 -23.58 -13.88
CA ALA A 121 -12.54 -23.78 -13.35
C ALA A 121 -13.56 -22.77 -13.90
N ALA A 122 -13.11 -21.58 -14.29
CA ALA A 122 -13.92 -20.54 -14.94
C ALA A 122 -13.98 -20.66 -16.48
N GLY A 123 -13.26 -21.61 -17.08
CA GLY A 123 -13.19 -21.78 -18.53
C GLY A 123 -12.30 -20.75 -19.25
N LEU A 124 -11.33 -20.17 -18.54
CA LEU A 124 -10.34 -19.21 -19.06
C LEU A 124 -8.98 -19.84 -19.31
#